data_AF-A0A8T2PMK8-F1
#
_entry.id   AF-A0A8T2PMK8-F1
#
_cell.length_a   1.000
_cell.length_b   1.000
_cell.length_c   1.000
_cell.angle_alpha   90.00
_cell.angle_beta   90.00
_cell.angle_gamma   90.00
#
_symmetry.space_group_name_H-M   'P 1'
#
loop_
_entity.id
_entity.type
_entity.pdbx_description
1 polymer ?
#
loop_
_entity_poly.entity_id
_entity_poly.type
_entity_poly.pdbx_seq_one_letter_code
_entity_poly.pdbx_strand_id
1 'polypeptide(L)'
;MSPLTPPLGVLACSLQTELLPHCGDIPRVGQVVQEDGKLLLQAVLEAIGGQSSRSLMDQFADVLFSLNKHCFALLTVWLKEVLQPPGFPSSRVSAEQKETFSQQILRERVNKRRVKEIVKEFTLLCRGLHGTEYAAEY
;
A
#
# COMPACT_ATOMS: atom_id res chain seq x y z
N MET A 1 -12.60 -11.35 32.39
CA MET A 1 -11.15 -11.38 32.13
C MET A 1 -10.96 -11.87 30.70
N SER A 2 -10.76 -10.95 29.77
CA SER A 2 -10.60 -11.27 28.34
C SER A 2 -9.10 -11.40 28.01
N PRO A 3 -8.68 -12.39 27.22
CA PRO A 3 -7.28 -12.54 26.85
C PRO A 3 -6.90 -11.56 25.74
N LEU A 4 -5.72 -10.95 25.92
CA LEU A 4 -5.07 -9.99 25.03
C LEU A 4 -4.47 -10.76 23.85
N THR A 5 -5.11 -10.72 22.67
CA THR A 5 -4.51 -11.20 21.42
C THR A 5 -3.55 -10.15 20.87
N PRO A 6 -2.26 -10.48 20.61
CA PRO A 6 -1.34 -9.56 19.95
C PRO A 6 -1.70 -9.41 18.45
N PRO A 7 -1.40 -8.27 17.81
CA PRO A 7 -1.77 -8.04 16.42
C PRO A 7 -0.90 -8.88 15.49
N LEU A 8 -1.52 -9.85 14.79
CA LEU A 8 -0.89 -10.70 13.77
C LEU A 8 -0.21 -9.93 12.62
N GLY A 9 -0.46 -8.63 12.46
CA GLY A 9 0.00 -7.85 11.30
C GLY A 9 1.50 -7.55 11.24
N VAL A 10 2.20 -7.52 12.38
CA VAL A 10 3.62 -7.10 12.41
C VAL A 10 4.56 -8.21 11.93
N LEU A 11 4.21 -9.48 12.17
CA LEU A 11 5.01 -10.63 11.74
C LEU A 11 4.94 -10.89 10.23
N ALA A 12 3.88 -10.42 9.55
CA ALA A 12 3.72 -10.59 8.10
C ALA A 12 4.65 -9.65 7.30
N CYS A 13 4.90 -8.44 7.79
CA CYS A 13 5.68 -7.42 7.08
C CYS A 13 7.19 -7.73 7.04
N SER A 14 7.74 -8.32 8.10
CA SER A 14 9.16 -8.70 8.15
C SER A 14 9.49 -9.91 7.29
N LEU A 15 8.53 -10.83 7.08
CA LEU A 15 8.72 -12.03 6.25
C LEU A 15 8.70 -11.73 4.75
N GLN A 16 7.95 -10.72 4.31
CA GLN A 16 7.81 -10.39 2.87
C GLN A 16 8.96 -9.54 2.30
N THR A 17 9.72 -8.83 3.14
CA THR A 17 10.78 -7.92 2.66
C THR A 17 12.08 -8.64 2.31
N GLU A 18 12.32 -9.82 2.90
CA GLU A 18 13.44 -10.73 2.58
C GLU A 18 13.20 -11.59 1.33
N LEU A 19 11.94 -11.82 0.93
CA LEU A 19 11.62 -12.80 -0.12
C LEU A 19 11.65 -12.23 -1.55
N LEU A 20 11.49 -10.92 -1.70
CA LEU A 20 11.36 -10.24 -2.99
C LEU A 20 12.59 -10.34 -3.94
N PRO A 21 13.85 -10.41 -3.46
CA PRO A 21 15.01 -10.52 -4.34
C PRO A 21 15.15 -11.88 -5.04
N HIS A 22 14.47 -12.93 -4.56
CA HIS A 22 14.61 -14.31 -5.05
C HIS A 22 13.52 -14.75 -6.04
N CYS A 23 12.64 -13.83 -6.46
CA CYS A 23 11.52 -14.11 -7.36
C CYS A 23 11.92 -14.61 -8.76
N GLY A 24 13.21 -14.64 -9.11
CA GLY A 24 13.71 -15.11 -10.41
C GLY A 24 13.93 -16.63 -10.51
N ASP A 25 14.13 -17.35 -9.40
CA ASP A 25 14.64 -18.74 -9.44
C ASP A 25 13.61 -19.82 -9.05
N ILE A 26 12.43 -19.47 -8.54
CA ILE A 26 11.48 -20.44 -7.98
C ILE A 26 10.07 -20.28 -8.59
N PRO A 27 9.64 -21.16 -9.52
CA PRO A 27 8.33 -21.08 -10.19
C PRO A 27 7.11 -21.22 -9.27
N ARG A 28 7.29 -21.60 -8.00
CA ARG A 28 6.20 -21.63 -6.98
C ARG A 28 5.90 -20.27 -6.35
N VAL A 29 6.78 -19.28 -6.47
CA VAL A 29 6.54 -17.91 -5.98
C VAL A 29 5.55 -17.16 -6.88
N GLY A 30 5.49 -17.49 -8.18
CA GLY A 30 4.59 -16.82 -9.14
C GLY A 30 3.08 -17.06 -8.92
N GLN A 31 2.69 -18.23 -8.37
CA GLN A 31 1.29 -18.53 -8.03
C GLN A 31 0.86 -17.86 -6.72
N VAL A 32 1.73 -17.88 -5.70
CA VAL A 32 1.54 -17.15 -4.44
C VAL A 32 1.44 -15.65 -4.72
N VAL A 33 2.24 -15.10 -5.64
CA VAL A 33 2.15 -13.67 -6.04
C VAL A 33 0.85 -13.32 -6.79
N GLN A 34 0.20 -14.25 -7.50
CA GLN A 34 -1.08 -13.98 -8.16
C GLN A 34 -2.27 -14.03 -7.19
N GLU A 35 -2.33 -15.00 -6.28
CA GLU A 35 -3.42 -15.13 -5.31
C GLU A 35 -3.23 -14.21 -4.09
N ASP A 36 -2.00 -14.08 -3.58
CA ASP A 36 -1.67 -13.23 -2.43
C ASP A 36 -1.27 -11.81 -2.82
N GLY A 37 -1.07 -11.50 -4.11
CA GLY A 37 -0.69 -10.15 -4.55
C GLY A 37 -1.77 -9.11 -4.31
N LYS A 38 -3.05 -9.48 -4.50
CA LYS A 38 -4.19 -8.61 -4.18
C LYS A 38 -4.35 -8.44 -2.66
N LEU A 39 -4.17 -9.51 -1.88
CA LEU A 39 -4.19 -9.46 -0.41
C LEU A 39 -3.07 -8.58 0.14
N LEU A 40 -1.86 -8.67 -0.44
CA LEU A 40 -0.74 -7.79 -0.14
C LEU A 40 -1.10 -6.33 -0.42
N LEU A 41 -1.67 -6.04 -1.60
CA LEU A 41 -2.12 -4.68 -1.93
C LEU A 41 -3.16 -4.17 -0.92
N GLN A 42 -4.13 -5.00 -0.52
CA GLN A 42 -5.12 -4.65 0.49
C GLN A 42 -4.46 -4.30 1.83
N ALA A 43 -3.59 -5.17 2.35
CA ALA A 43 -2.89 -4.95 3.60
C ALA A 43 -2.02 -3.67 3.57
N VAL A 44 -1.33 -3.43 2.44
CA VAL A 44 -0.54 -2.21 2.23
C VAL A 44 -1.44 -0.97 2.25
N LEU A 45 -2.59 -1.00 1.57
CA LEU A 45 -3.53 0.13 1.54
C LEU A 45 -4.19 0.37 2.90
N GLU A 46 -4.50 -0.66 3.69
CA GLU A 46 -4.99 -0.52 5.07
C GLU A 46 -3.94 0.14 5.97
N ALA A 47 -2.69 -0.29 5.85
CA ALA A 47 -1.57 0.28 6.59
C ALA A 47 -1.40 1.78 6.27
N ILE A 48 -1.43 2.13 4.97
CA ILE A 48 -1.42 3.52 4.49
C ILE A 48 -2.66 4.28 4.97
N GLY A 49 -3.82 3.63 5.01
CA GLY A 49 -5.10 4.18 5.48
C GLY A 49 -5.11 4.63 6.94
N GLY A 50 -4.16 4.18 7.75
CA GLY A 50 -4.00 4.61 9.14
C GLY A 50 -3.65 3.49 10.11
N GLN A 51 -3.66 2.22 9.68
CA GLN A 51 -3.44 1.05 10.54
C GLN A 51 -1.96 0.81 10.89
N SER A 52 -1.04 1.66 10.46
CA SER A 52 0.39 1.52 10.72
C SER A 52 1.05 2.84 11.13
N SER A 53 2.26 2.75 11.68
CA SER A 53 3.08 3.94 11.97
C SER A 53 3.44 4.69 10.69
N ARG A 54 3.55 6.02 10.79
CA ARG A 54 3.98 6.89 9.68
C ARG A 54 5.41 6.61 9.22
N SER A 55 6.26 6.13 10.13
CA SER A 55 7.66 5.75 9.83
C SER A 55 7.76 4.60 8.82
N LEU A 56 6.70 3.83 8.62
CA LEU A 56 6.66 2.69 7.71
C LEU A 56 6.14 3.05 6.30
N MET A 57 5.65 4.27 6.07
CA MET A 57 5.05 4.66 4.78
C MET A 57 6.01 4.52 3.61
N ASP A 58 7.28 4.81 3.84
CA ASP A 58 8.34 4.61 2.85
C ASP A 58 8.50 3.16 2.44
N GLN A 59 8.33 2.21 3.37
CA GLN A 59 8.42 0.78 3.09
C GLN A 59 7.19 0.30 2.29
N PHE A 60 6.01 0.79 2.63
CA PHE A 60 4.79 0.50 1.88
C PHE A 60 4.81 1.08 0.46
N ALA A 61 5.37 2.28 0.29
CA ALA A 61 5.61 2.87 -1.01
C ALA A 61 6.56 2.04 -1.88
N ASP A 62 7.58 1.43 -1.27
CA ASP A 62 8.52 0.54 -1.95
C ASP A 62 7.84 -0.74 -2.45
N VAL A 63 6.87 -1.28 -1.71
CA VAL A 63 6.04 -2.41 -2.14
C VAL A 63 5.15 -2.01 -3.33
N LEU A 64 4.45 -0.87 -3.24
CA LEU A 64 3.62 -0.38 -4.35
C LEU A 64 4.46 -0.12 -5.61
N PHE A 65 5.65 0.45 -5.47
CA PHE A 65 6.57 0.67 -6.58
C PHE A 65 7.00 -0.66 -7.23
N SER A 66 7.33 -1.66 -6.41
CA SER A 66 7.69 -3.00 -6.89
C SER A 66 6.53 -3.66 -7.64
N LEU A 67 5.31 -3.60 -7.10
CA LEU A 67 4.10 -4.11 -7.77
C LEU A 67 3.85 -3.37 -9.09
N ASN A 68 4.04 -2.05 -9.14
CA ASN A 68 3.83 -1.27 -10.35
C ASN A 68 4.88 -1.59 -11.44
N LYS A 69 6.11 -1.85 -11.03
CA LYS A 69 7.20 -2.19 -11.95
C LYS A 69 7.05 -3.59 -12.54
N HIS A 70 6.68 -4.58 -11.72
CA HIS A 70 6.70 -6.00 -12.09
C HIS A 70 5.32 -6.57 -12.47
N CYS A 71 4.23 -6.00 -11.97
CA CYS A 71 2.87 -6.53 -12.09
C CYS A 71 1.86 -5.48 -12.55
N PHE A 72 2.26 -4.54 -13.42
CA PHE A 72 1.44 -3.39 -13.85
C PHE A 72 -0.01 -3.74 -14.26
N ALA A 73 -0.19 -4.75 -15.11
CA ALA A 73 -1.50 -5.16 -15.60
C ALA A 73 -2.42 -5.63 -14.45
N LEU A 74 -1.87 -6.40 -13.52
CA LEU A 74 -2.59 -6.90 -12.34
C LEU A 74 -2.86 -5.77 -11.35
N LEU A 75 -1.87 -4.93 -11.06
CA LEU A 75 -2.01 -3.78 -10.17
C LEU A 75 -3.11 -2.82 -10.64
N THR A 76 -3.24 -2.61 -11.95
CA THR A 76 -4.30 -1.76 -12.53
C THR A 76 -5.70 -2.30 -12.18
N VAL A 77 -5.89 -3.61 -12.30
CA VAL A 77 -7.17 -4.26 -11.94
C VAL A 77 -7.36 -4.23 -10.42
N TRP A 78 -6.35 -4.62 -9.66
CA TRP A 78 -6.45 -4.72 -8.20
C TRP A 78 -6.68 -3.38 -7.52
N LEU A 79 -6.03 -2.29 -7.94
CA LEU A 79 -6.27 -0.96 -7.38
C LEU A 79 -7.73 -0.55 -7.54
N LYS A 80 -8.31 -0.77 -8.73
CA LYS A 80 -9.71 -0.47 -9.00
C LYS A 80 -10.64 -1.28 -8.11
N GLU A 81 -10.41 -2.58 -7.99
CA GLU A 81 -11.26 -3.47 -7.18
C GLU A 81 -11.14 -3.20 -5.68
N VAL A 82 -9.92 -2.98 -5.18
CA VAL A 82 -9.64 -2.84 -3.75
C VAL A 82 -10.09 -1.47 -3.22
N LEU A 83 -10.03 -0.42 -4.04
CA LEU A 83 -10.45 0.93 -3.64
C LEU A 83 -11.94 1.22 -3.91
N GLN A 84 -12.64 0.34 -4.64
CA GLN A 84 -14.07 0.48 -4.95
C GLN A 84 -14.98 0.50 -3.71
N PRO A 85 -14.76 -0.33 -2.66
CA PRO A 85 -15.58 -0.29 -1.46
C PRO A 85 -15.58 1.09 -0.78
N PRO A 86 -16.75 1.62 -0.37
CA PRO A 86 -16.82 2.84 0.41
C PRO A 86 -16.16 2.61 1.78
N GLY A 87 -15.51 3.65 2.32
CA GLY A 87 -14.84 3.56 3.62
C GLY A 87 -13.46 2.89 3.62
N PHE A 88 -13.03 2.28 2.51
CA PHE A 88 -11.70 1.70 2.36
C PHE A 88 -10.80 2.62 1.51
N PRO A 89 -9.53 2.88 1.87
CA PRO A 89 -8.83 2.45 3.08
C PRO A 89 -9.14 3.34 4.30
N SER A 90 -9.91 4.42 4.10
CA SER A 90 -10.44 5.28 5.18
C SER A 90 -11.79 5.86 4.75
N SER A 91 -12.66 6.16 5.71
CA SER A 91 -13.92 6.88 5.47
C SER A 91 -13.71 8.36 5.15
N ARG A 92 -12.48 8.87 5.30
CA ARG A 92 -12.12 10.27 5.09
C ARG A 92 -11.70 10.60 3.66
N VAL A 93 -11.47 9.58 2.82
CA VAL A 93 -11.07 9.77 1.42
C VAL A 93 -12.24 9.61 0.48
N SER A 94 -12.43 10.60 -0.41
CA SER A 94 -13.48 10.58 -1.44
C SER A 94 -13.15 9.62 -2.59
N ALA A 95 -14.14 9.26 -3.39
CA ALA A 95 -13.93 8.43 -4.58
C ALA A 95 -12.94 9.07 -5.56
N GLU A 96 -13.03 10.39 -5.76
CA GLU A 96 -12.11 11.17 -6.61
C GLU A 96 -10.67 11.13 -6.09
N GLN A 97 -10.47 11.21 -4.76
CA GLN A 97 -9.14 11.12 -4.16
C GLN A 97 -8.54 9.72 -4.32
N LYS A 98 -9.36 8.67 -4.21
CA LYS A 98 -8.92 7.28 -4.49
C LYS A 98 -8.55 7.07 -5.95
N GLU A 99 -9.34 7.64 -6.87
CA GLU A 99 -9.05 7.58 -8.30
C GLU A 99 -7.75 8.32 -8.63
N THR A 100 -7.60 9.54 -8.11
CA THR A 100 -6.38 10.34 -8.26
C THR A 100 -5.16 9.60 -7.75
N PHE A 101 -5.22 9.02 -6.56
CA PHE A 101 -4.13 8.20 -6.00
C PHE A 101 -3.80 7.02 -6.93
N SER A 102 -4.81 6.29 -7.41
CA SER A 102 -4.62 5.15 -8.31
C SER A 102 -3.91 5.56 -9.60
N GLN A 103 -4.35 6.65 -10.23
CA GLN A 103 -3.74 7.17 -11.45
C GLN A 103 -2.29 7.60 -11.24
N GLN A 104 -2.00 8.28 -10.13
CA GLN A 104 -0.64 8.71 -9.78
C GLN A 104 0.30 7.52 -9.54
N ILE A 105 -0.15 6.50 -8.81
CA ILE A 105 0.62 5.27 -8.60
C ILE A 105 0.90 4.59 -9.94
N LEU A 106 -0.12 4.35 -10.76
CA LEU A 106 0.05 3.65 -12.05
C LEU A 106 0.96 4.39 -13.02
N ARG A 107 0.98 5.73 -12.98
CA ARG A 107 1.86 6.55 -13.82
C ARG A 107 3.34 6.40 -13.45
N GLU A 108 3.64 6.25 -12.15
CA GLU A 108 5.01 6.30 -11.65
C GLU A 108 5.68 4.93 -11.56
N ARG A 109 6.16 4.46 -12.71
CA ARG A 109 6.77 3.14 -12.88
C ARG A 109 8.28 3.09 -12.68
N VAL A 110 8.95 4.25 -12.70
CA VAL A 110 10.42 4.36 -12.62
C VAL A 110 10.88 5.30 -11.50
N ASN A 111 10.04 6.24 -11.07
CA ASN A 111 10.40 7.21 -10.04
C ASN A 111 9.91 6.77 -8.65
N LYS A 112 10.73 5.96 -7.98
CA LYS A 112 10.48 5.48 -6.62
C LYS A 112 10.27 6.62 -5.62
N ARG A 113 11.03 7.71 -5.75
CA ARG A 113 10.89 8.89 -4.87
C ARG A 113 9.50 9.51 -5.00
N ARG A 114 8.98 9.62 -6.23
CA ARG A 114 7.64 10.16 -6.45
C ARG A 114 6.56 9.27 -5.86
N VAL A 115 6.69 7.94 -5.96
CA VAL A 115 5.74 7.01 -5.31
C VAL A 115 5.68 7.22 -3.80
N LYS A 116 6.82 7.47 -3.15
CA LYS A 116 6.85 7.80 -1.72
C LYS A 116 6.08 9.08 -1.40
N GLU A 117 6.28 10.14 -2.17
CA GLU A 117 5.54 11.41 -1.99
C GLU A 117 4.04 11.19 -2.12
N ILE A 118 3.60 10.45 -3.16
CA ILE A 118 2.19 10.10 -3.38
C ILE A 118 1.59 9.36 -2.18
N VAL A 119 2.30 8.36 -1.65
CA VAL A 119 1.84 7.59 -0.47
C VAL A 119 1.77 8.45 0.78
N LYS A 120 2.74 9.35 0.99
CA LYS A 120 2.75 10.30 2.11
C LYS A 120 1.57 11.26 2.05
N GLU A 121 1.29 11.83 0.88
CA GLU A 121 0.13 12.69 0.66
C GLU A 121 -1.18 11.93 0.90
N PHE A 122 -1.29 10.71 0.40
CA PHE A 122 -2.50 9.90 0.53
C PHE A 122 -2.78 9.44 1.98
N THR A 123 -1.75 9.06 2.75
CA THR A 123 -1.96 8.71 4.18
C THR A 123 -2.40 9.93 4.99
N LEU A 124 -1.92 11.14 4.66
CA LEU A 124 -2.38 12.36 5.30
C LEU A 124 -3.87 12.61 5.05
N LEU A 125 -4.35 12.38 3.82
CA LEU A 125 -5.78 12.43 3.50
C LEU A 125 -6.57 11.39 4.31
N CYS A 126 -6.08 10.15 4.34
CA CYS A 126 -6.73 9.05 5.08
C CYS A 126 -6.85 9.33 6.58
N ARG A 127 -5.89 10.08 7.15
CA ARG A 127 -5.85 10.47 8.57
C ARG A 127 -6.52 11.81 8.85
N GLY A 128 -6.94 12.57 7.84
CA GLY A 128 -7.52 13.90 8.00
C GLY A 128 -6.52 14.99 8.40
N LEU A 129 -5.26 14.84 7.99
CA LEU A 129 -4.15 15.75 8.34
C LEU A 129 -3.67 16.58 7.15
N HIS A 130 -4.27 16.38 5.98
CA HIS A 130 -3.95 17.14 4.79
C HIS A 130 -4.32 18.63 4.98
N GLY A 131 -3.37 19.53 4.71
CA GLY A 131 -3.58 20.98 4.89
C GLY A 131 -3.45 21.49 6.33
N THR A 132 -3.02 20.65 7.28
CA THR A 132 -2.70 21.07 8.65
C THR A 132 -1.20 21.35 8.80
N GLU A 133 -0.78 22.19 9.76
CA GLU A 133 0.65 22.46 10.05
C GLU A 133 1.49 21.19 10.25
N TYR A 134 0.87 20.08 10.67
CA TYR A 134 1.50 18.75 10.82
C TYR A 134 1.87 18.06 9.50
N ALA A 135 1.44 18.56 8.34
CA ALA A 135 1.90 18.09 7.04
C ALA A 135 3.33 18.54 6.73
N ALA A 136 3.84 19.58 7.41
CA ALA A 136 5.16 20.14 7.18
C ALA A 136 6.31 19.28 7.74
N GLU A 137 6.03 18.30 8.60
CA GLU A 137 7.02 17.40 9.20
C GLU A 137 7.21 16.06 8.44
N TYR A 138 6.78 15.98 7.18
CA TYR A 138 6.79 14.74 6.37
C TYR A 138 7.95 14.60 5.38
#